data_AF-R1CD58-F1
#
_entry.id   AF-R1CD58-F1
#
_cell.length_a   1.000
_cell.length_b   1.000
_cell.length_c   1.000
_cell.angle_alpha   90.00
_cell.angle_beta   90.00
_cell.angle_gamma   90.00
#
_symmetry.space_group_name_H-M   'P 1'
#
loop_
_entity.id
_entity.type
_entity.pdbx_description
1 polymer ?
#
loop_
_entity_poly.entity_id
_entity_poly.type
_entity_poly.pdbx_seq_one_letter_code
_entity_poly.pdbx_strand_id
1 'polypeptide(L)'
;MFVVGVKRFDFVASPMRPSVCVLTYVWTVYFLFMTYYVERRTVKRAHKKFVAHGTNHIAHLHGLGSSLELTIGMFAILRPDMPSLAYACVALAMLINVPTGFLMTTRVFGVKYITVPGFTLFGLLRMAEAYRTVFIHPGFVHYLWILLQVGTAVRLLGFYVLPFSSVDGARGDLFTEPVNYTLCIILSGYITTGFVYMPFLNVASLLYFCCAQPYYKSALSARLRPYLGSAGEEVNEAEAWRDSWRDSVARKSGHGSKEKAY
;
A
#
# COMPACT_ATOMS: atom_id res chain seq x y z
N MET A 1 -25.97 -18.30 17.87
CA MET A 1 -24.78 -18.29 18.75
C MET A 1 -23.75 -19.24 18.16
N PHE A 2 -22.88 -18.77 17.26
CA PHE A 2 -21.80 -19.57 16.70
C PHE A 2 -20.52 -19.23 17.46
N VAL A 3 -20.18 -20.05 18.45
CA VAL A 3 -18.86 -20.07 19.07
C VAL A 3 -18.00 -21.00 18.22
N VAL A 4 -17.41 -20.48 17.14
CA VAL A 4 -16.30 -21.16 16.48
C VAL A 4 -15.04 -20.64 17.15
N GLY A 5 -14.50 -21.45 18.06
CA GLY A 5 -13.31 -21.18 18.85
C GLY A 5 -12.04 -21.19 18.01
N VAL A 6 -11.87 -20.22 17.12
CA VAL A 6 -10.54 -19.78 16.73
C VAL A 6 -10.23 -18.62 17.67
N LYS A 7 -9.26 -18.77 18.57
CA LYS A 7 -8.79 -17.63 19.36
C LYS A 7 -7.92 -16.77 18.45
N ARG A 8 -8.27 -15.49 18.31
CA ARG A 8 -7.33 -14.47 17.83
C ARG A 8 -6.06 -14.56 18.70
N PHE A 9 -4.86 -14.42 18.12
CA PHE A 9 -3.63 -14.31 18.91
C PHE A 9 -3.83 -13.19 19.93
N ASP A 10 -3.79 -13.49 21.22
CA ASP A 10 -3.97 -12.51 22.29
C ASP A 10 -2.60 -11.96 22.69
N PHE A 11 -2.20 -10.82 22.09
CA PHE A 11 -0.92 -10.19 22.39
C PHE A 11 -0.89 -9.43 23.72
N VAL A 12 -2.03 -9.29 24.40
CA VAL A 12 -2.08 -8.75 25.76
C VAL A 12 -1.66 -9.85 26.73
N ALA A 13 -2.23 -11.05 26.59
CA ALA A 13 -1.89 -12.20 27.43
C ALA A 13 -0.53 -12.84 27.05
N SER A 14 -0.20 -12.87 25.76
CA SER A 14 1.02 -13.49 25.23
C SER A 14 1.69 -12.57 24.21
N PRO A 15 2.55 -11.64 24.68
CA PRO A 15 3.26 -10.71 23.80
C PRO A 15 4.09 -11.40 22.72
N MET A 16 4.34 -10.69 21.61
CA MET A 16 5.16 -11.21 20.53
C MET A 16 6.56 -11.55 21.04
N ARG A 17 7.09 -12.70 20.64
CA ARG A 17 8.47 -13.09 20.97
C ARG A 17 9.45 -12.02 20.45
N PRO A 18 10.40 -11.53 21.28
CA PRO A 18 11.36 -10.50 20.87
C PRO A 18 12.14 -10.84 19.60
N SER A 19 12.55 -12.11 19.45
CA SER A 19 13.26 -12.58 18.25
C SER A 19 12.44 -12.45 16.98
N VAL A 20 11.14 -12.75 17.03
CA VAL A 20 10.23 -12.60 15.87
C VAL A 20 10.08 -11.13 15.51
N CYS A 21 9.93 -10.25 16.51
CA CYS A 21 9.82 -8.81 16.31
C CYS A 21 11.08 -8.24 15.64
N VAL A 22 12.26 -8.55 16.18
CA VAL A 22 13.55 -8.09 15.66
C VAL A 22 13.82 -8.65 14.26
N LEU A 23 13.62 -9.95 14.04
CA LEU A 23 13.83 -10.56 12.72
C LEU A 23 12.91 -9.94 11.66
N THR A 24 11.64 -9.72 12.00
CA THR A 24 10.69 -9.07 11.09
C THR A 24 11.13 -7.64 10.76
N TYR A 25 11.60 -6.88 11.76
CA TYR A 25 12.15 -5.54 11.54
C TYR A 25 13.39 -5.56 10.64
N VAL A 26 14.34 -6.46 10.87
CA VAL A 26 15.56 -6.63 10.05
C VAL A 26 15.18 -6.95 8.60
N TRP A 27 14.23 -7.85 8.38
CA TRP A 27 13.71 -8.13 7.04
C TRP A 27 13.10 -6.89 6.39
N THR A 28 12.33 -6.11 7.13
CA THR A 28 11.77 -4.84 6.63
C THR A 28 12.85 -3.86 6.22
N VAL A 29 13.90 -3.69 7.03
CA VAL A 29 15.05 -2.83 6.70
C VAL A 29 15.81 -3.36 5.48
N TYR A 30 16.03 -4.66 5.40
CA TYR A 30 16.65 -5.30 4.23
C TYR A 30 15.85 -5.01 2.96
N PHE A 31 14.52 -5.20 2.99
CA PHE A 31 13.68 -4.93 1.83
C PHE A 31 13.60 -3.44 1.49
N LEU A 32 13.61 -2.55 2.49
CA LEU A 32 13.77 -1.10 2.27
C LEU A 32 15.08 -0.78 1.54
N PHE A 33 16.19 -1.36 1.98
CA PHE A 33 17.49 -1.20 1.34
C PHE A 33 17.48 -1.73 -0.10
N MET A 34 16.96 -2.94 -0.33
CA MET A 34 16.83 -3.50 -1.67
C MET A 34 16.01 -2.59 -2.58
N THR A 35 14.84 -2.12 -2.13
CA THR A 35 13.99 -1.22 -2.91
C THR A 35 14.67 0.11 -3.21
N TYR A 36 15.13 0.84 -2.18
CA TYR A 36 15.53 2.25 -2.35
C TYR A 36 17.01 2.46 -2.68
N TYR A 37 17.86 1.47 -2.43
CA TYR A 37 19.29 1.57 -2.73
C TYR A 37 19.68 0.74 -3.95
N VAL A 38 19.40 -0.57 -3.92
CA VAL A 38 19.75 -1.49 -5.01
C VAL A 38 18.90 -1.21 -6.25
N GLU A 39 17.57 -1.12 -6.09
CA GLU A 39 16.63 -0.87 -7.18
C GLU A 39 16.26 0.60 -7.37
N ARG A 40 17.09 1.53 -6.86
CA ARG A 40 16.82 2.97 -6.87
C ARG A 40 16.37 3.53 -8.23
N ARG A 41 16.91 3.00 -9.34
CA ARG A 41 16.57 3.43 -10.71
C ARG A 41 15.15 3.04 -11.08
N THR A 42 14.75 1.82 -10.75
CA THR A 42 13.40 1.29 -10.94
C THR A 42 12.40 2.07 -10.09
N VAL A 43 12.70 2.26 -8.81
CA VAL A 43 11.85 3.01 -7.89
C VAL A 43 11.69 4.45 -8.32
N LYS A 44 12.77 5.11 -8.78
CA LYS A 44 12.68 6.48 -9.31
C LYS A 44 11.75 6.56 -10.53
N ARG A 45 11.77 5.55 -11.42
CA ARG A 45 10.80 5.45 -12.53
C ARG A 45 9.38 5.26 -12.04
N ALA A 46 9.15 4.34 -11.10
CA ALA A 46 7.85 4.11 -10.49
C ALA A 46 7.32 5.37 -9.76
N HIS A 47 8.19 6.11 -9.07
CA HIS A 47 7.85 7.34 -8.35
C HIS A 47 7.49 8.52 -9.26
N LYS A 48 7.83 8.48 -10.57
CA LYS A 48 7.34 9.47 -11.55
C LYS A 48 5.81 9.58 -11.51
N LYS A 49 5.09 8.50 -11.13
CA LYS A 49 3.63 8.53 -10.96
C LYS A 49 3.19 9.43 -9.81
N PHE A 50 3.90 9.43 -8.68
CA PHE A 50 3.56 10.30 -7.54
C PHE A 50 3.81 11.77 -7.90
N VAL A 51 4.86 12.05 -8.67
CA VAL A 51 5.12 13.39 -9.22
C VAL A 51 4.01 13.80 -10.19
N ALA A 52 3.65 12.91 -11.12
CA ALA A 52 2.59 13.17 -12.12
C ALA A 52 1.20 13.34 -11.48
N HIS A 53 0.95 12.67 -10.35
CA HIS A 53 -0.27 12.82 -9.57
C HIS A 53 -0.16 13.91 -8.49
N GLY A 54 0.94 14.68 -8.42
CA GLY A 54 1.13 15.74 -7.43
C GLY A 54 1.11 15.28 -5.98
N THR A 55 1.36 13.99 -5.71
CA THR A 55 1.34 13.37 -4.37
C THR A 55 2.72 13.04 -3.85
N ASN A 56 3.80 13.48 -4.51
CA ASN A 56 5.17 13.14 -4.15
C ASN A 56 5.52 13.55 -2.71
N HIS A 57 5.20 14.77 -2.30
CA HIS A 57 5.44 15.24 -0.92
C HIS A 57 4.68 14.41 0.12
N ILE A 58 3.45 14.04 -0.19
CA ILE A 58 2.61 13.19 0.67
C ILE A 58 3.22 11.79 0.79
N ALA A 59 3.70 11.22 -0.34
CA ALA A 59 4.35 9.91 -0.35
C ALA A 59 5.66 9.90 0.45
N HIS A 60 6.46 10.98 0.38
CA HIS A 60 7.65 11.12 1.21
C HIS A 60 7.32 11.20 2.70
N LEU A 61 6.34 12.03 3.07
CA LEU A 61 5.89 12.15 4.46
C LEU A 61 5.34 10.81 4.98
N HIS A 62 4.54 10.11 4.17
CA HIS A 62 4.02 8.78 4.49
C HIS A 62 5.15 7.75 4.68
N GLY A 63 6.16 7.76 3.82
CA GLY A 63 7.31 6.85 3.92
C GLY A 63 8.18 7.11 5.16
N LEU A 64 8.44 8.38 5.47
CA LEU A 64 9.17 8.78 6.68
C LEU A 64 8.38 8.41 7.94
N GLY A 65 7.10 8.78 7.99
CA GLY A 65 6.20 8.42 9.09
C GLY A 65 6.11 6.92 9.29
N SER A 66 6.05 6.13 8.21
CA SER A 66 6.01 4.66 8.27
C SER A 66 7.30 4.09 8.85
N SER A 67 8.45 4.64 8.50
CA SER A 67 9.75 4.19 9.01
C SER A 67 9.91 4.48 10.51
N LEU A 68 9.47 5.66 10.95
CA LEU A 68 9.44 6.03 12.36
C LEU A 68 8.44 5.17 13.13
N GLU A 69 7.21 5.00 12.63
CA GLU A 69 6.19 4.18 13.27
C GLU A 69 6.66 2.73 13.43
N LEU A 70 7.30 2.17 12.41
CA LEU A 70 7.81 0.79 12.43
C LEU A 70 8.92 0.62 13.47
N THR A 71 9.78 1.62 13.63
CA THR A 71 10.88 1.60 14.60
C THR A 71 10.37 1.80 16.03
N ILE A 72 9.51 2.79 16.26
CA ILE A 72 8.92 3.04 17.59
C ILE A 72 8.03 1.88 18.01
N GLY A 73 7.23 1.32 17.10
CA GLY A 73 6.37 0.17 17.40
C GLY A 73 7.17 -1.10 17.73
N MET A 74 8.34 -1.31 17.12
CA MET A 74 9.25 -2.38 17.52
C MET A 74 9.72 -2.16 18.98
N PHE A 75 10.17 -0.95 19.32
CA PHE A 75 10.58 -0.65 20.69
C PHE A 75 9.41 -0.78 21.68
N ALA A 76 8.19 -0.39 21.31
CA ALA A 76 7.00 -0.56 22.12
C ALA A 76 6.71 -2.04 22.43
N ILE A 77 6.96 -2.94 21.46
CA ILE A 77 6.82 -4.40 21.65
C ILE A 77 7.94 -4.95 22.55
N LEU A 78 9.17 -4.49 22.34
CA LEU A 78 10.35 -4.97 23.11
C LEU A 78 10.40 -4.41 24.54
N ARG A 79 9.74 -3.28 24.79
CA ARG A 79 9.68 -2.56 26.08
C ARG A 79 8.23 -2.35 26.51
N PRO A 80 7.50 -3.43 26.85
CA PRO A 80 6.11 -3.32 27.31
C PRO A 80 5.99 -2.56 28.64
N ASP A 81 7.09 -2.41 29.38
CA ASP A 81 7.20 -1.59 30.57
C ASP A 81 7.10 -0.07 30.30
N MET A 82 7.21 0.35 29.04
CA MET A 82 7.15 1.76 28.61
C MET A 82 5.94 2.03 27.70
N PRO A 83 4.72 2.17 28.26
CA PRO A 83 3.50 2.36 27.47
C PRO A 83 3.49 3.65 26.63
N SER A 84 4.31 4.65 26.99
CA SER A 84 4.52 5.86 26.20
C SER A 84 4.97 5.57 24.77
N LEU A 85 5.76 4.50 24.54
CA LEU A 85 6.19 4.09 23.20
C LEU A 85 5.01 3.59 22.36
N ALA A 86 4.07 2.86 22.96
CA ALA A 86 2.86 2.41 22.28
C ALA A 86 1.99 3.62 21.87
N TYR A 87 1.83 4.60 22.75
CA TYR A 87 1.08 5.82 22.43
C TYR A 87 1.79 6.71 21.41
N ALA A 88 3.12 6.79 21.45
CA ALA A 88 3.89 7.46 20.41
C ALA A 88 3.73 6.78 19.04
N CYS A 89 3.75 5.44 19.01
CA CYS A 89 3.45 4.67 17.80
C CYS A 89 2.05 4.98 17.27
N VAL A 90 1.03 5.01 18.15
CA VAL A 90 -0.34 5.38 17.76
C VAL A 90 -0.40 6.82 17.24
N ALA A 91 0.29 7.77 17.87
CA ALA A 91 0.32 9.16 17.40
C ALA A 91 0.91 9.25 15.99
N LEU A 92 2.00 8.56 15.70
CA LEU A 92 2.55 8.49 14.33
C LEU A 92 1.57 7.85 13.34
N ALA A 93 0.87 6.79 13.76
CA ALA A 93 -0.16 6.15 12.94
C ALA A 93 -1.29 7.13 12.59
N MET A 94 -1.87 7.77 13.60
CA MET A 94 -3.11 8.56 13.47
C MET A 94 -2.88 9.97 12.95
N LEU A 95 -1.72 10.57 13.21
CA LEU A 95 -1.41 11.95 12.77
C LEU A 95 -0.68 11.99 11.43
N ILE A 96 0.05 10.94 11.08
CA ILE A 96 0.87 10.91 9.87
C ILE A 96 0.40 9.81 8.93
N ASN A 97 0.58 8.54 9.28
CA ASN A 97 0.51 7.46 8.28
C ASN A 97 -0.91 7.18 7.77
N VAL A 98 -1.90 7.14 8.65
CA VAL A 98 -3.30 6.93 8.27
C VAL A 98 -3.81 8.13 7.44
N PRO A 99 -3.69 9.41 7.89
CA PRO A 99 -4.11 10.55 7.08
C PRO A 99 -3.41 10.64 5.73
N THR A 100 -2.08 10.52 5.69
CA THR A 100 -1.32 10.55 4.43
C THR A 100 -1.67 9.38 3.52
N GLY A 101 -1.95 8.20 4.09
CA GLY A 101 -2.47 7.04 3.37
C GLY A 101 -3.79 7.33 2.67
N PHE A 102 -4.78 7.89 3.38
CA PHE A 102 -6.06 8.29 2.78
C PHE A 102 -5.90 9.34 1.67
N LEU A 103 -5.03 10.33 1.87
CA LEU A 103 -4.74 11.34 0.85
C LEU A 103 -4.15 10.69 -0.43
N MET A 104 -3.26 9.70 -0.27
CA MET A 104 -2.68 8.96 -1.38
C MET A 104 -3.69 8.03 -2.07
N THR A 105 -4.66 7.48 -1.34
CA THR A 105 -5.69 6.56 -1.87
C THR A 105 -6.48 7.17 -3.03
N THR A 106 -6.83 8.46 -2.96
CA THR A 106 -7.60 9.15 -4.00
C THR A 106 -6.94 9.07 -5.40
N ARG A 107 -5.60 9.09 -5.44
CA ARG A 107 -4.80 9.07 -6.68
C ARG A 107 -4.00 7.78 -6.84
N VAL A 108 -4.42 6.70 -6.18
CA VAL A 108 -3.66 5.44 -6.18
C VAL A 108 -3.61 4.75 -7.54
N PHE A 109 -2.46 4.18 -7.88
CA PHE A 109 -2.28 3.38 -9.09
C PHE A 109 -2.97 2.01 -8.97
N GLY A 110 -3.37 1.37 -10.08
CA GLY A 110 -4.02 0.06 -10.07
C GLY A 110 -5.49 0.06 -10.54
N VAL A 111 -6.19 -1.03 -10.25
CA VAL A 111 -7.61 -1.23 -10.55
C VAL A 111 -8.43 -0.53 -9.48
N LYS A 112 -8.98 0.65 -9.80
CA LYS A 112 -9.52 1.60 -8.81
C LYS A 112 -10.59 1.00 -7.89
N TYR A 113 -11.54 0.24 -8.44
CA TYR A 113 -12.63 -0.37 -7.67
C TYR A 113 -12.18 -1.49 -6.72
N ILE A 114 -10.93 -1.92 -6.81
CA ILE A 114 -10.32 -2.88 -5.88
C ILE A 114 -9.35 -2.16 -4.96
N THR A 115 -8.42 -1.37 -5.53
CA THR A 115 -7.36 -0.72 -4.75
C THR A 115 -7.90 0.33 -3.80
N VAL A 116 -8.85 1.18 -4.23
CA VAL A 116 -9.37 2.24 -3.37
C VAL A 116 -10.12 1.66 -2.16
N PRO A 117 -11.08 0.73 -2.33
CA PRO A 117 -11.68 0.03 -1.19
C PRO A 117 -10.65 -0.70 -0.33
N GLY A 118 -9.67 -1.38 -0.94
CA GLY A 118 -8.61 -2.07 -0.21
C GLY A 118 -7.82 -1.16 0.72
N PHE A 119 -7.34 -0.02 0.23
CA PHE A 119 -6.63 0.96 1.05
C PHE A 119 -7.52 1.63 2.09
N THR A 120 -8.78 1.91 1.76
CA THR A 120 -9.76 2.48 2.69
C THR A 120 -10.02 1.53 3.86
N LEU A 121 -10.32 0.27 3.56
CA LEU A 121 -10.52 -0.76 4.57
C LEU A 121 -9.27 -0.91 5.44
N PHE A 122 -8.10 -0.97 4.82
CA PHE A 122 -6.84 -1.08 5.54
C PHE A 122 -6.60 0.09 6.49
N GLY A 123 -6.87 1.32 6.06
CA GLY A 123 -6.82 2.52 6.91
C GLY A 123 -7.79 2.43 8.09
N LEU A 124 -9.02 1.98 7.86
CA LEU A 124 -10.02 1.76 8.92
C LEU A 124 -9.56 0.72 9.95
N LEU A 125 -8.97 -0.39 9.50
CA LEU A 125 -8.42 -1.42 10.40
C LEU A 125 -7.27 -0.88 11.25
N ARG A 126 -6.36 -0.08 10.66
CA ARG A 126 -5.32 0.61 11.43
C ARG A 126 -5.90 1.56 12.48
N MET A 127 -6.91 2.35 12.13
CA MET A 127 -7.58 3.23 13.11
C MET A 127 -8.24 2.43 14.23
N ALA A 128 -8.87 1.31 13.91
CA ALA A 128 -9.48 0.43 14.92
C ALA A 128 -8.44 -0.11 15.90
N GLU A 129 -7.30 -0.61 15.43
CA GLU A 129 -6.24 -1.12 16.33
C GLU A 129 -5.54 0.02 17.10
N ALA A 130 -5.40 1.21 16.49
CA ALA A 130 -4.92 2.40 17.20
C ALA A 130 -5.86 2.80 18.35
N TYR A 131 -7.17 2.81 18.10
CA TYR A 131 -8.19 3.07 19.11
C TYR A 131 -8.12 2.04 20.25
N ARG A 132 -8.03 0.74 19.93
CA ARG A 132 -7.86 -0.32 20.94
C ARG A 132 -6.60 -0.15 21.77
N THR A 133 -5.52 0.31 21.16
CA THR A 133 -4.24 0.56 21.85
C THR A 133 -4.34 1.69 22.86
N VAL A 134 -5.10 2.76 22.55
CA VAL A 134 -5.27 3.91 23.44
C VAL A 134 -6.31 3.65 24.52
N PHE A 135 -7.47 3.10 24.15
CA PHE A 135 -8.65 3.07 25.02
C PHE A 135 -8.90 1.73 25.71
N ILE A 136 -8.20 0.66 25.31
CA ILE A 136 -8.36 -0.67 25.93
C ILE A 136 -7.07 -1.10 26.61
N HIS A 137 -5.97 -1.25 25.86
CA HIS A 137 -4.69 -1.69 26.43
C HIS A 137 -3.51 -1.36 25.51
N PRO A 138 -2.38 -0.82 26.02
CA PRO A 138 -1.20 -0.48 25.19
C PRO A 138 -0.61 -1.70 24.48
N GLY A 139 -0.79 -2.90 25.03
CA GLY A 139 -0.40 -4.17 24.38
C GLY A 139 -1.10 -4.44 23.04
N PHE A 140 -2.19 -3.76 22.69
CA PHE A 140 -2.79 -3.85 21.34
C PHE A 140 -1.88 -3.25 20.25
N VAL A 141 -0.81 -2.53 20.60
CA VAL A 141 0.17 -1.99 19.65
C VAL A 141 0.76 -3.07 18.73
N HIS A 142 0.83 -4.33 19.19
CA HIS A 142 1.27 -5.47 18.40
C HIS A 142 0.47 -5.61 17.10
N TYR A 143 -0.85 -5.49 17.15
CA TYR A 143 -1.70 -5.64 15.97
C TYR A 143 -1.51 -4.47 15.00
N LEU A 144 -1.42 -3.23 15.53
CA LEU A 144 -1.14 -2.04 14.74
C LEU A 144 0.22 -2.15 14.02
N TRP A 145 1.23 -2.68 14.70
CA TRP A 145 2.56 -2.89 14.14
C TRP A 145 2.59 -4.01 13.10
N ILE A 146 1.87 -5.11 13.32
CA ILE A 146 1.73 -6.20 12.33
C ILE A 146 1.08 -5.68 11.05
N LEU A 147 0.01 -4.88 11.15
CA LEU A 147 -0.58 -4.23 9.96
C LEU A 147 0.47 -3.37 9.25
N LEU A 148 1.38 -2.69 9.95
CA LEU A 148 2.41 -1.87 9.29
C LEU A 148 3.37 -2.67 8.42
N GLN A 149 3.49 -3.98 8.65
CA GLN A 149 4.30 -4.89 7.84
C GLN A 149 3.71 -5.17 6.45
N VAL A 150 2.55 -4.60 6.09
CA VAL A 150 1.99 -4.74 4.73
C VAL A 150 2.99 -4.26 3.68
N GLY A 151 3.75 -3.20 3.96
CA GLY A 151 4.79 -2.71 3.06
C GLY A 151 5.94 -3.71 2.85
N THR A 152 6.23 -4.53 3.86
CA THR A 152 7.24 -5.60 3.78
C THR A 152 6.72 -6.77 2.97
N ALA A 153 5.47 -7.18 3.20
CA ALA A 153 4.80 -8.20 2.40
C ALA A 153 4.73 -7.81 0.91
N VAL A 154 4.40 -6.55 0.60
CA VAL A 154 4.39 -6.04 -0.78
C VAL A 154 5.74 -6.20 -1.46
N ARG A 155 6.83 -5.89 -0.76
CA ARG A 155 8.18 -6.01 -1.32
C ARG A 155 8.58 -7.46 -1.48
N LEU A 156 8.31 -8.31 -0.49
CA LEU A 156 8.62 -9.73 -0.55
C LEU A 156 7.88 -10.41 -1.72
N LEU A 157 6.57 -10.20 -1.82
CA LEU A 157 5.77 -10.73 -2.91
C LEU A 157 6.20 -10.15 -4.25
N GLY A 158 6.46 -8.84 -4.28
CA GLY A 158 6.90 -8.12 -5.46
C GLY A 158 8.26 -8.58 -6.00
N PHE A 159 9.21 -8.93 -5.12
CA PHE A 159 10.54 -9.34 -5.53
C PHE A 159 10.65 -10.82 -5.90
N TYR A 160 9.82 -11.67 -5.29
CA TYR A 160 10.06 -13.12 -5.32
C TYR A 160 8.87 -13.98 -5.70
N VAL A 161 7.63 -13.49 -5.61
CA VAL A 161 6.44 -14.33 -5.79
C VAL A 161 5.67 -13.96 -7.04
N LEU A 162 5.42 -12.67 -7.25
CA LEU A 162 4.60 -12.24 -8.36
C LEU A 162 5.42 -12.20 -9.65
N PRO A 163 4.89 -12.75 -10.75
CA PRO A 163 5.63 -12.89 -11.98
C PRO A 163 6.09 -11.52 -12.49
N PHE A 164 7.32 -11.50 -12.98
CA PHE A 164 7.86 -10.44 -13.82
C PHE A 164 6.87 -10.16 -14.97
N SER A 165 6.71 -8.90 -15.32
CA SER A 165 5.69 -8.37 -16.24
C SER A 165 5.48 -9.13 -17.54
N SER A 166 4.30 -8.93 -18.12
CA SER A 166 3.85 -9.48 -19.40
C SER A 166 4.58 -8.98 -20.64
N VAL A 167 5.54 -8.06 -20.54
CA VAL A 167 6.14 -7.42 -21.73
C VAL A 167 7.61 -7.78 -21.94
N ASP A 168 8.49 -7.69 -20.93
CA ASP A 168 9.94 -7.85 -21.17
C ASP A 168 10.72 -8.66 -20.11
N GLY A 169 10.05 -9.28 -19.13
CA GLY A 169 10.72 -10.04 -18.06
C GLY A 169 11.61 -9.22 -17.11
N ALA A 170 11.66 -7.89 -17.26
CA ALA A 170 12.47 -7.02 -16.41
C ALA A 170 11.80 -6.75 -15.05
N ARG A 171 12.59 -6.79 -13.98
CA ARG A 171 12.22 -6.68 -12.54
C ARG A 171 11.50 -5.38 -12.13
N GLY A 172 11.26 -4.47 -13.07
CA GLY A 172 10.78 -3.11 -12.81
C GLY A 172 9.28 -2.88 -12.91
N ASP A 173 8.49 -3.89 -13.25
CA ASP A 173 7.13 -3.68 -13.73
C ASP A 173 6.00 -3.92 -12.71
N LEU A 174 6.33 -4.33 -11.48
CA LEU A 174 5.35 -4.50 -10.39
C LEU A 174 4.54 -3.21 -10.14
N PHE A 175 5.14 -2.05 -10.41
CA PHE A 175 4.55 -0.73 -10.16
C PHE A 175 4.04 -0.01 -11.40
N THR A 176 4.15 -0.63 -12.57
CA THR A 176 3.75 -0.11 -13.90
C THR A 176 2.63 -0.94 -14.51
N GLU A 177 2.45 -2.20 -14.11
CA GLU A 177 1.28 -3.01 -14.45
C GLU A 177 0.19 -2.91 -13.38
N PRO A 178 -0.99 -2.31 -13.69
CA PRO A 178 -2.04 -2.09 -12.72
C PRO A 178 -2.60 -3.38 -12.10
N VAL A 179 -2.68 -4.48 -12.86
CA VAL A 179 -3.24 -5.75 -12.39
C VAL A 179 -2.30 -6.41 -11.40
N ASN A 180 -1.02 -6.56 -11.76
CA ASN A 180 0.01 -7.12 -10.87
C ASN A 180 0.19 -6.27 -9.60
N TYR A 181 0.18 -4.94 -9.74
CA TYR A 181 0.20 -4.04 -8.59
C TYR A 181 -1.01 -4.27 -7.67
N THR A 182 -2.22 -4.36 -8.24
CA THR A 182 -3.45 -4.59 -7.48
C THR A 182 -3.41 -5.93 -6.75
N LEU A 183 -3.04 -7.01 -7.45
CA LEU A 183 -2.91 -8.33 -6.89
C LEU A 183 -1.90 -8.34 -5.73
N CYS A 184 -0.73 -7.71 -5.92
CA CYS A 184 0.30 -7.61 -4.90
C CYS A 184 -0.19 -6.93 -3.63
N ILE A 185 -0.85 -5.78 -3.78
CA ILE A 185 -1.34 -5.00 -2.64
C ILE A 185 -2.45 -5.76 -1.90
N ILE A 186 -3.41 -6.35 -2.62
CA ILE A 186 -4.51 -7.09 -2.00
C ILE A 186 -3.99 -8.34 -1.29
N LEU A 187 -3.14 -9.13 -1.95
CA LEU A 187 -2.57 -10.34 -1.35
C LEU A 187 -1.74 -10.00 -0.10
N SER A 188 -0.92 -8.93 -0.15
CA SER A 188 -0.17 -8.45 1.00
C SER A 188 -1.09 -8.02 2.15
N GLY A 189 -2.18 -7.31 1.82
CA GLY A 189 -3.22 -6.93 2.77
C GLY A 189 -3.81 -8.15 3.47
N TYR A 190 -4.27 -9.14 2.69
CA TYR A 190 -4.85 -10.38 3.22
C TYR A 190 -3.90 -11.18 4.11
N ILE A 191 -2.63 -11.30 3.71
CA ILE A 191 -1.63 -12.00 4.51
C ILE A 191 -1.44 -11.28 5.85
N THR A 192 -1.26 -9.96 5.82
CA THR A 192 -1.02 -9.19 7.05
C THR A 192 -2.24 -9.12 7.97
N THR A 193 -3.44 -8.93 7.44
CA THR A 193 -4.67 -8.97 8.23
C THR A 193 -4.97 -10.37 8.76
N GLY A 194 -4.51 -11.43 8.08
CA GLY A 194 -4.56 -12.82 8.54
C GLY A 194 -3.85 -13.09 9.87
N PHE A 195 -2.83 -12.30 10.21
CA PHE A 195 -2.16 -12.38 11.52
C PHE A 195 -2.88 -11.61 12.63
N VAL A 196 -3.84 -10.75 12.28
CA VAL A 196 -4.51 -9.84 13.22
C VAL A 196 -5.95 -10.25 13.47
N TYR A 197 -6.67 -10.63 12.41
CA TYR A 197 -8.09 -10.92 12.42
C TYR A 197 -8.38 -12.38 12.10
N MET A 198 -9.57 -12.82 12.51
CA MET A 198 -10.07 -14.16 12.22
C MET A 198 -10.18 -14.38 10.70
N PRO A 199 -9.94 -15.59 10.19
CA PRO A 199 -10.06 -15.90 8.76
C PRO A 199 -11.43 -15.52 8.17
N PHE A 200 -12.53 -15.73 8.90
CA PHE A 200 -13.87 -15.39 8.41
C PHE A 200 -14.07 -13.88 8.21
N LEU A 201 -13.37 -13.02 8.96
CA LEU A 201 -13.42 -11.56 8.77
C LEU A 201 -12.68 -11.14 7.50
N ASN A 202 -11.57 -11.81 7.18
CA ASN A 202 -10.88 -11.60 5.91
C ASN A 202 -11.78 -12.01 4.74
N VAL A 203 -12.48 -13.15 4.83
CA VAL A 203 -13.45 -13.56 3.80
C VAL A 203 -14.63 -12.60 3.73
N ALA A 204 -15.20 -12.18 4.87
CA ALA A 204 -16.29 -11.23 4.91
C ALA A 204 -15.91 -9.87 4.30
N SER A 205 -14.62 -9.49 4.35
CA SER A 205 -14.13 -8.27 3.70
C SER A 205 -14.37 -8.26 2.18
N LEU A 206 -14.50 -9.43 1.53
CA LEU A 206 -14.87 -9.52 0.11
C LEU A 206 -16.21 -8.84 -0.18
N LEU A 207 -17.16 -8.88 0.76
CA LEU A 207 -18.45 -8.19 0.61
C LEU A 207 -18.26 -6.68 0.48
N TYR A 208 -17.27 -6.11 1.17
CA TYR A 208 -16.96 -4.68 1.05
C TYR A 208 -16.49 -4.33 -0.37
N PHE A 209 -15.68 -5.17 -0.99
CA PHE A 209 -15.25 -4.97 -2.38
C PHE A 209 -16.42 -5.11 -3.36
N CYS A 210 -17.30 -6.10 -3.18
CA CYS A 210 -18.51 -6.26 -3.99
C CYS A 210 -19.43 -5.04 -3.88
N CYS A 211 -19.67 -4.55 -2.66
CA CYS A 211 -20.49 -3.37 -2.42
C CYS A 211 -19.86 -2.08 -2.95
N ALA A 212 -18.52 -1.99 -3.01
CA ALA A 212 -17.82 -0.82 -3.54
C ALA A 212 -17.81 -0.77 -5.07
N GLN A 213 -17.93 -1.91 -5.76
CA GLN A 213 -17.83 -2.02 -7.21
C GLN A 213 -18.75 -1.04 -7.98
N PRO A 214 -20.02 -0.81 -7.61
CA PRO A 214 -20.90 0.14 -8.32
C PRO A 214 -20.46 1.61 -8.21
N TYR A 215 -19.75 1.96 -7.13
CA TYR A 215 -19.36 3.35 -6.82
C TYR A 215 -18.05 3.77 -7.47
N TYR A 216 -17.23 2.80 -7.88
CA TYR A 216 -15.96 3.04 -8.54
C TYR A 216 -16.00 2.46 -9.94
N LYS A 217 -15.87 3.33 -10.96
CA LYS A 217 -15.78 2.87 -12.35
C LYS A 217 -14.68 1.81 -12.47
N SER A 218 -14.91 0.80 -13.31
CA SER A 218 -13.92 -0.19 -13.76
C SER A 218 -12.83 0.49 -14.61
N ALA A 219 -12.11 1.41 -13.99
CA ALA A 219 -11.02 2.15 -14.58
C ALA A 219 -9.72 1.50 -14.14
N LEU A 220 -9.02 0.91 -15.11
CA LEU A 220 -7.60 0.66 -14.97
C LEU A 220 -6.92 2.02 -14.92
N SER A 221 -6.29 2.37 -13.80
CA SER A 221 -5.37 3.50 -13.74
C SER A 221 -4.06 3.14 -14.45
N ALA A 222 -4.15 2.57 -15.65
CA ALA A 222 -3.04 2.42 -16.56
C ALA A 222 -2.89 3.77 -17.30
N ARG A 223 -1.69 4.33 -17.33
CA ARG A 223 -1.29 4.94 -18.60
C ARG A 223 -0.75 3.80 -19.42
N LEU A 224 -1.44 3.47 -20.52
CA LEU A 224 -0.84 2.69 -21.59
C LEU A 224 0.54 3.30 -21.84
N ARG A 225 1.62 2.51 -21.69
CA ARG A 225 2.91 2.93 -22.23
C ARG A 225 2.64 3.29 -23.70
N PRO A 226 3.15 4.43 -24.21
CA PRO A 226 3.18 4.60 -25.65
C PRO A 226 3.85 3.34 -26.23
N TYR A 227 3.17 2.73 -27.20
CA TYR A 227 3.66 1.57 -27.91
C TYR A 227 4.99 1.99 -28.54
N LEU A 228 6.12 1.56 -27.95
CA LEU A 228 7.40 1.64 -28.64
C LEU A 228 7.26 0.62 -29.76
N GLY A 229 6.95 1.13 -30.95
CA GLY A 229 6.75 0.31 -32.12
C GLY A 229 7.92 -0.64 -32.32
N SER A 230 7.61 -1.81 -32.85
CA SER A 230 8.55 -2.82 -33.36
C SER A 230 9.36 -2.35 -34.58
N ALA A 231 9.85 -1.11 -34.55
CA ALA A 231 10.77 -0.55 -35.51
C ALA A 231 11.88 0.13 -34.71
N GLY A 232 13.14 -0.25 -34.97
CA GLY A 232 14.33 0.09 -34.20
C GLY A 232 14.73 1.57 -34.19
N GLU A 233 13.81 2.47 -33.90
CA GLU A 233 14.10 3.86 -33.55
C GLU A 233 14.16 3.98 -32.03
N GLU A 234 15.31 4.41 -31.51
CA GLU A 234 15.47 4.84 -30.12
C GLU A 234 14.65 6.11 -29.88
N VAL A 235 13.33 5.96 -29.76
CA VAL A 235 12.47 7.06 -29.33
C VAL A 235 12.83 7.34 -27.87
N ASN A 236 13.41 8.52 -27.63
CA ASN A 236 13.74 8.99 -26.30
C ASN A 236 12.48 8.92 -25.43
N GLU A 237 12.48 8.06 -24.40
CA GLU A 237 11.31 7.85 -23.53
C GLU A 237 10.71 9.18 -23.07
N ALA A 238 11.53 10.20 -22.79
CA ALA A 238 11.08 11.51 -22.35
C ALA A 238 10.21 12.26 -23.39
N GLU A 239 10.41 12.04 -24.69
CA GLU A 239 9.57 12.59 -25.76
C GLU A 239 8.25 11.83 -25.87
N ALA A 240 8.30 10.50 -25.90
CA ALA A 240 7.09 9.66 -25.90
C ALA A 240 6.19 9.95 -24.67
N TRP A 241 6.80 10.22 -23.51
CA TRP A 241 6.09 10.63 -22.29
C TRP A 241 5.49 12.04 -22.39
N ARG A 242 6.17 12.99 -23.04
CA ARG A 242 5.65 14.36 -23.26
C ARG A 242 4.47 14.36 -24.22
N ASP A 243 4.55 13.58 -25.30
CA ASP A 243 3.51 13.54 -26.32
C ASP A 243 2.26 12.81 -25.84
N SER A 244 2.41 11.68 -25.14
CA SER A 244 1.29 10.99 -24.49
C SER A 244 0.59 11.88 -23.44
N TRP A 245 1.35 12.73 -22.72
CA TRP A 245 0.77 13.71 -21.81
C TRP A 245 0.02 14.82 -22.55
N ARG A 246 0.58 15.36 -23.63
CA ARG A 246 -0.09 16.36 -24.49
C ARG A 246 -1.40 15.82 -25.06
N ASP A 247 -1.43 14.59 -25.54
CA ASP A 247 -2.63 13.94 -26.07
C ASP A 247 -3.69 13.67 -25.00
N SER A 248 -3.26 13.33 -23.79
CA SER A 248 -4.17 13.16 -22.65
C SER A 248 -4.77 14.49 -22.20
N VAL A 249 -4.03 15.59 -22.29
CA VAL A 249 -4.51 16.94 -21.98
C VAL A 249 -5.45 17.43 -23.10
N ALA A 250 -5.07 17.24 -24.36
CA ALA A 250 -5.86 17.59 -25.54
C ALA A 250 -7.23 16.89 -25.57
N ARG A 251 -7.29 15.60 -25.19
CA ARG A 251 -8.56 14.86 -25.06
C ARG A 251 -9.46 15.40 -23.94
N LYS A 252 -8.87 15.89 -22.85
CA LYS A 252 -9.61 16.51 -21.75
C LYS A 252 -10.10 17.92 -22.09
N SER A 253 -9.33 18.70 -22.85
CA SER A 253 -9.75 20.01 -23.33
C SER A 253 -10.75 19.95 -24.48
N GLY A 254 -10.72 18.88 -25.29
CA GLY A 254 -11.67 18.67 -26.40
C GLY A 254 -13.07 18.20 -25.97
N HIS A 255 -13.25 17.72 -24.74
CA HIS A 255 -14.57 17.35 -24.19
C HIS A 255 -15.37 18.56 -23.66
N GLY A 256 -14.85 19.78 -23.78
CA GLY A 256 -15.57 21.01 -23.43
C GLY A 256 -16.32 21.69 -24.59
N SER A 257 -16.26 21.16 -25.83
CA SER A 257 -16.77 21.91 -27.01
C SER A 257 -17.79 21.19 -27.89
N LYS A 258 -18.42 20.10 -27.43
CA LYS A 258 -19.50 19.43 -28.17
C LYS A 258 -20.68 19.00 -27.28
N GLU A 259 -21.27 19.96 -26.58
CA GLU A 259 -22.69 19.92 -26.23
C GLU A 259 -23.32 21.24 -26.68
N LYS A 260 -23.77 21.25 -27.93
CA LYS A 260 -24.85 22.07 -28.50
C LYS A 260 -24.89 21.85 -30.01
N ALA A 261 -25.66 20.84 -30.42
CA ALA A 261 -26.36 20.82 -31.71
C ALA A 261 -27.37 19.68 -31.69
N TYR A 262 -28.65 20.10 -31.73
CA TYR A 262 -29.91 19.34 -31.79
C TYR A 262 -30.44 18.78 -30.47
#